data_AF-A0A4Y9ZNR8-F1
#
_entry.id   AF-A0A4Y9ZNR8-F1
#
_cell.length_a   1.000
_cell.length_b   1.000
_cell.length_c   1.000
_cell.angle_alpha   90.00
_cell.angle_beta   90.00
_cell.angle_gamma   90.00
#
_symmetry.space_group_name_H-M   'P 1'
#
loop_
_entity.id
_entity.type
_entity.pdbx_description
1 polymer ?
#
loop_
_entity_poly.entity_id
_entity_poly.type
_entity_poly.pdbx_seq_one_letter_code
_entity_poly.pdbx_strand_id
1 'polypeptide(L)'
;VELRKSASGHAAGDIGWDGRIVVTYINRQSVRRRLVEEDHDGLVRALEELCARRGWELKNMKAERLSKEEQLAVVARTTFLVGVHGNGLTHLVMMPITPISTVIEIFYPTGFAHDYEWTSRALGIKHYAIWNDTSMSYPDSKLINSNYPEGFQGTQIPVYGPHVAKIIEERADSQRR
;
A
#
# COMPACT_ATOMS: atom_id res chain seq x y z
N VAL A 1 1.80 54.88 13.67
CA VAL A 1 2.57 53.81 12.99
C VAL A 1 2.82 52.73 14.02
N GLU A 2 2.03 51.67 14.00
CA GLU A 2 2.17 50.55 14.93
C GLU A 2 2.24 49.26 14.10
N LEU A 3 3.44 48.69 14.03
CA LEU A 3 3.75 47.47 13.29
C LEU A 3 3.34 46.26 14.14
N ARG A 4 2.21 45.64 13.80
CA ARG A 4 1.88 44.30 14.31
C ARG A 4 2.75 43.26 13.61
N LYS A 5 3.70 42.70 14.34
CA LYS A 5 4.29 41.39 14.04
C LYS A 5 3.26 40.31 14.38
N SER A 6 2.83 39.53 13.40
CA SER A 6 2.34 38.17 13.64
C SER A 6 3.21 37.21 12.83
N ALA A 7 4.29 36.76 13.45
CA ALA A 7 5.04 35.60 12.98
C ALA A 7 4.25 34.36 13.41
N SER A 8 3.57 33.69 12.48
CA SER A 8 3.13 32.31 12.68
C SER A 8 4.35 31.41 12.47
N GLY A 9 4.93 30.95 13.57
CA GLY A 9 6.02 29.99 13.59
C GLY A 9 5.60 28.71 12.86
N HIS A 10 6.36 28.34 11.84
CA HIS A 10 6.27 27.01 11.26
C HIS A 10 7.05 26.07 12.19
N ALA A 11 6.31 25.27 12.97
CA ALA A 11 6.91 24.16 13.69
C ALA A 11 7.45 23.15 12.68
N ALA A 12 8.68 22.69 12.91
CA ALA A 12 9.25 21.57 12.19
C ALA A 12 8.41 20.32 12.51
N GLY A 13 7.47 19.97 11.63
CA GLY A 13 6.54 18.84 11.82
C GLY A 13 5.70 18.48 10.59
N ASP A 14 5.42 19.42 9.68
CA ASP A 14 4.56 19.15 8.51
C ASP A 14 5.37 18.78 7.27
N ILE A 15 5.83 17.53 7.19
CA ILE A 15 6.07 16.89 5.89
C ILE A 15 4.77 16.24 5.39
N GLY A 16 3.91 17.06 4.79
CA GLY A 16 3.05 16.66 3.67
C GLY A 16 1.81 15.81 3.92
N TRP A 17 1.50 15.38 5.14
CA TRP A 17 0.27 14.63 5.42
C TRP A 17 -0.84 15.56 5.93
N ASP A 18 -1.83 15.86 5.08
CA ASP A 18 -2.99 16.72 5.39
C ASP A 18 -4.07 16.02 6.24
N GLY A 19 -3.73 14.87 6.84
CA GLY A 19 -4.64 14.04 7.64
C GLY A 19 -5.59 13.17 6.80
N ARG A 20 -5.60 13.28 5.47
CA ARG A 20 -6.46 12.44 4.62
C ARG A 20 -5.85 11.06 4.44
N ILE A 21 -6.70 10.03 4.49
CA ILE A 21 -6.30 8.67 4.16
C ILE A 21 -6.32 8.52 2.64
N VAL A 22 -5.17 8.11 2.10
CA VAL A 22 -5.01 7.79 0.68
C VAL A 22 -4.67 6.31 0.55
N VAL A 23 -5.52 5.58 -0.16
CA VAL A 23 -5.28 4.19 -0.56
C VAL A 23 -4.75 4.22 -1.99
N THR A 24 -3.53 3.77 -2.20
CA THR A 24 -2.91 3.69 -3.53
C THR A 24 -2.76 2.23 -3.91
N TYR A 25 -3.39 1.84 -5.02
CA TYR A 25 -3.22 0.55 -5.64
C TYR A 25 -2.30 0.66 -6.86
N ILE A 26 -1.18 -0.05 -6.83
CA ILE A 26 -0.26 -0.19 -7.97
C ILE A 26 -0.84 -1.22 -8.94
N ASN A 27 -1.60 -0.72 -9.90
CA ASN A 27 -2.21 -1.51 -10.95
C ASN A 27 -1.14 -1.96 -11.96
N ARG A 28 -1.04 -3.29 -12.12
CA ARG A 28 -0.04 -3.94 -12.97
C ARG A 28 -0.65 -4.74 -14.12
N GLN A 29 -1.94 -4.56 -14.45
CA GLN A 29 -2.58 -5.35 -15.50
C GLN A 29 -1.95 -5.17 -16.89
N SER A 30 -1.29 -4.03 -17.15
CA SER A 30 -0.57 -3.79 -18.41
C SER A 30 0.82 -4.44 -18.49
N VAL A 31 1.29 -5.13 -17.44
CA VAL A 31 2.64 -5.72 -17.39
C VAL A 31 2.60 -7.23 -17.11
N ARG A 32 3.77 -7.89 -17.17
CA ARG A 32 3.89 -9.35 -17.09
C ARG A 32 3.47 -9.94 -15.73
N ARG A 33 3.88 -9.32 -14.62
CA ARG A 33 3.54 -9.81 -13.29
C ARG A 33 2.28 -9.11 -12.81
N ARG A 34 1.16 -9.83 -12.82
CA ARG A 34 -0.17 -9.25 -12.68
C ARG A 34 -1.17 -10.23 -12.08
N LEU A 35 -2.32 -9.71 -11.68
CA LEU A 35 -3.39 -10.50 -11.10
C LEU A 35 -4.15 -11.27 -12.18
N VAL A 36 -4.89 -12.30 -11.76
CA VAL A 36 -6.02 -12.82 -12.52
C VAL A 36 -7.01 -11.67 -12.80
N GLU A 37 -7.59 -11.61 -14.01
CA GLU A 37 -8.36 -10.43 -14.45
C GLU A 37 -9.62 -10.22 -13.61
N GLU A 38 -10.35 -11.29 -13.33
CA GLU A 38 -11.57 -11.26 -12.52
C GLU A 38 -11.26 -10.85 -11.06
N ASP A 39 -10.12 -11.32 -10.53
CA ASP A 39 -9.65 -10.97 -9.19
C ASP A 39 -9.18 -9.51 -9.11
N HIS A 40 -8.58 -8.99 -10.19
CA HIS A 40 -8.25 -7.58 -10.32
C HIS A 40 -9.50 -6.71 -10.23
N ASP A 41 -10.52 -7.02 -11.02
CA ASP A 41 -11.79 -6.28 -11.00
C ASP A 41 -12.46 -6.38 -9.62
N GLY A 42 -12.42 -7.56 -9.00
CA GLY A 42 -12.88 -7.77 -7.63
C GLY A 42 -12.14 -6.91 -6.60
N LEU A 43 -10.81 -6.77 -6.73
CA LEU A 43 -9.99 -5.90 -5.89
C LEU A 43 -10.33 -4.43 -6.10
N VAL A 44 -10.40 -3.96 -7.35
CA VAL A 44 -10.72 -2.56 -7.67
C VAL A 44 -12.07 -2.18 -7.08
N ARG A 45 -13.11 -2.99 -7.31
CA ARG A 45 -14.45 -2.77 -6.75
C ARG A 45 -14.44 -2.70 -5.23
N ALA A 46 -13.75 -3.64 -4.55
CA ALA A 46 -13.70 -3.65 -3.10
C ALA A 46 -13.00 -2.41 -2.52
N LEU A 47 -11.94 -1.91 -3.18
CA LEU A 47 -11.25 -0.68 -2.78
C LEU A 47 -12.10 0.57 -3.04
N GLU A 48 -12.81 0.62 -4.17
CA GLU A 48 -13.74 1.70 -4.51
C GLU A 48 -14.88 1.80 -3.49
N GLU A 49 -15.53 0.68 -3.19
CA GLU A 49 -16.61 0.60 -2.19
C GLU A 49 -16.14 1.04 -0.81
N LEU A 50 -14.96 0.56 -0.36
CA LEU A 50 -14.37 0.97 0.91
C LEU A 50 -14.11 2.47 0.95
N CYS A 51 -13.40 3.00 -0.06
CA CYS A 51 -13.01 4.41 -0.07
C CYS A 51 -14.23 5.33 -0.19
N ALA A 52 -15.22 4.98 -1.01
CA ALA A 52 -16.47 5.73 -1.12
C ALA A 52 -17.23 5.76 0.21
N ARG A 53 -17.37 4.60 0.87
CA ARG A 53 -18.06 4.49 2.17
C ARG A 53 -17.35 5.24 3.29
N ARG A 54 -16.03 5.32 3.26
CA ARG A 54 -15.21 5.97 4.31
C ARG A 54 -14.83 7.41 4.00
N GLY A 55 -15.12 7.91 2.79
CA GLY A 55 -14.69 9.23 2.33
C GLY A 55 -13.17 9.35 2.15
N TRP A 56 -12.51 8.26 1.75
CA TRP A 56 -11.07 8.20 1.51
C TRP A 56 -10.73 8.40 0.03
N GLU A 57 -9.49 8.82 -0.24
CA GLU A 57 -9.00 8.93 -1.61
C GLU A 57 -8.48 7.57 -2.10
N LEU A 58 -8.98 7.10 -3.24
CA LEU A 58 -8.41 5.95 -3.96
C LEU A 58 -7.57 6.43 -5.14
N LYS A 59 -6.32 5.95 -5.22
CA LYS A 59 -5.45 6.10 -6.38
C LYS A 59 -5.21 4.74 -7.04
N ASN A 60 -5.91 4.47 -8.13
CA ASN A 60 -5.63 3.33 -9.01
C ASN A 60 -4.51 3.71 -9.98
N MET A 61 -3.27 3.41 -9.60
CA MET A 61 -2.06 3.92 -10.24
C MET A 61 -1.45 2.90 -11.20
N LYS A 62 -1.43 3.22 -12.50
CA LYS A 62 -0.66 2.50 -13.52
C LYS A 62 0.72 3.14 -13.66
N ALA A 63 1.68 2.67 -12.86
CA ALA A 63 2.99 3.31 -12.71
C ALA A 63 3.77 3.45 -14.04
N GLU A 64 3.54 2.55 -15.01
CA GLU A 64 4.16 2.60 -16.34
C GLU A 64 3.70 3.78 -17.20
N ARG A 65 2.61 4.47 -16.79
CA ARG A 65 2.05 5.64 -17.48
C ARG A 65 2.44 6.97 -16.84
N LEU A 66 3.25 6.94 -15.78
CA LEU A 66 3.63 8.09 -14.99
C LEU A 66 5.13 8.30 -15.00
N SER A 67 5.56 9.56 -14.98
CA SER A 67 6.96 9.93 -14.72
C SER A 67 7.40 9.46 -13.32
N LYS A 68 8.71 9.49 -13.04
CA LYS A 68 9.21 9.13 -11.71
C LYS A 68 8.77 10.13 -10.66
N GLU A 69 8.77 11.41 -11.00
CA GLU A 69 8.31 12.51 -10.15
C GLU A 69 6.82 12.36 -9.83
N GLU A 70 6.00 11.99 -10.82
CA GLU A 70 4.57 11.72 -10.60
C GLU A 70 4.33 10.52 -9.69
N GLN A 71 5.09 9.42 -9.89
CA GLN A 71 5.04 8.25 -9.01
C GLN A 71 5.40 8.63 -7.56
N LEU A 72 6.48 9.41 -7.38
CA LEU A 72 6.92 9.89 -6.08
C LEU A 72 5.85 10.79 -5.43
N ALA A 73 5.25 11.71 -6.18
CA ALA A 73 4.21 12.61 -5.67
C ALA A 73 2.97 11.85 -5.18
N VAL A 74 2.58 10.76 -5.86
CA VAL A 74 1.47 9.89 -5.41
C VAL A 74 1.86 9.14 -4.13
N VAL A 75 3.03 8.50 -4.11
CA VAL A 75 3.45 7.66 -2.98
C VAL A 75 3.74 8.49 -1.73
N ALA A 76 4.25 9.71 -1.87
CA ALA A 76 4.47 10.65 -0.77
C ALA A 76 3.19 11.08 -0.03
N ARG A 77 2.01 10.83 -0.61
CA ARG A 77 0.71 11.07 0.05
C ARG A 77 0.04 9.79 0.53
N THR A 78 0.62 8.63 0.24
CA THR A 78 -0.04 7.33 0.42
C THR A 78 -0.01 6.86 1.87
N THR A 79 -1.18 6.50 2.41
CA THR A 79 -1.31 5.85 3.72
C THR A 79 -1.28 4.33 3.60
N PHE A 80 -2.02 3.79 2.62
CA PHE A 80 -2.08 2.35 2.34
C PHE A 80 -1.59 2.10 0.92
N LEU A 81 -0.45 1.43 0.78
CA LEU A 81 0.12 1.07 -0.51
C LEU A 81 -0.18 -0.40 -0.80
N VAL A 82 -0.98 -0.67 -1.83
CA VAL A 82 -1.41 -2.01 -2.23
C VAL A 82 -0.76 -2.36 -3.57
N GLY A 83 -0.20 -3.55 -3.71
CA GLY A 83 0.32 -3.97 -5.01
C GLY A 83 0.77 -5.42 -5.05
N VAL A 84 0.85 -5.97 -6.27
CA VAL A 84 1.53 -7.26 -6.51
C VAL A 84 3.02 -7.09 -6.23
N HIS A 85 3.60 -8.08 -5.55
CA HIS A 85 5.02 -8.08 -5.20
C HIS A 85 5.95 -7.69 -6.36
N GLY A 86 7.10 -7.08 -6.03
CA GLY A 86 8.13 -6.60 -6.97
C GLY A 86 8.25 -5.10 -7.13
N ASN A 87 9.11 -4.69 -8.07
CA ASN A 87 9.64 -3.33 -8.28
C ASN A 87 8.62 -2.18 -8.28
N GLY A 88 7.32 -2.44 -8.46
CA GLY A 88 6.27 -1.44 -8.32
C GLY A 88 6.14 -0.87 -6.90
N LEU A 89 6.60 -1.59 -5.88
CA LEU A 89 6.53 -1.17 -4.48
C LEU A 89 7.81 -0.47 -3.97
N THR A 90 8.85 -0.33 -4.80
CA THR A 90 10.13 0.31 -4.39
C THR A 90 9.95 1.71 -3.81
N HIS A 91 8.98 2.47 -4.29
CA HIS A 91 8.73 3.83 -3.80
C HIS A 91 8.17 3.89 -2.37
N LEU A 92 7.88 2.75 -1.70
CA LEU A 92 7.37 2.73 -0.32
C LEU A 92 8.22 3.54 0.65
N VAL A 93 9.53 3.66 0.39
CA VAL A 93 10.46 4.46 1.21
C VAL A 93 10.11 5.94 1.28
N MET A 94 9.25 6.41 0.38
CA MET A 94 8.77 7.79 0.31
C MET A 94 7.41 7.98 0.97
N MET A 95 6.78 6.91 1.47
CA MET A 95 5.50 7.03 2.19
C MET A 95 5.70 7.81 3.49
N PRO A 96 4.71 8.63 3.90
CA PRO A 96 4.66 9.17 5.26
C PRO A 96 4.65 8.03 6.29
N ILE A 97 5.49 8.14 7.31
CA ILE A 97 5.52 7.17 8.42
C ILE A 97 4.52 7.64 9.47
N THR A 98 3.35 7.00 9.50
CA THR A 98 2.28 7.23 10.49
C THR A 98 1.93 5.93 11.21
N PRO A 99 1.24 5.97 12.36
CA PRO A 99 0.84 4.75 13.07
C PRO A 99 -0.03 3.77 12.26
N ILE A 100 -0.69 4.25 11.20
CA ILE A 100 -1.53 3.44 10.31
C ILE A 100 -0.91 3.17 8.93
N SER A 101 0.25 3.77 8.63
CA SER A 101 0.92 3.55 7.35
C SER A 101 1.20 2.07 7.14
N THR A 102 0.76 1.55 5.99
CA THR A 102 0.75 0.11 5.73
C THR A 102 1.05 -0.20 4.26
N VAL A 103 1.95 -1.16 4.03
CA VAL A 103 2.18 -1.80 2.73
C VAL A 103 1.45 -3.14 2.73
N ILE A 104 0.65 -3.38 1.69
CA ILE A 104 -0.10 -4.61 1.47
C ILE A 104 0.40 -5.22 0.16
N GLU A 105 1.20 -6.28 0.28
CA GLU A 105 1.88 -6.91 -0.82
C GLU A 105 1.22 -8.24 -1.18
N ILE A 106 0.77 -8.34 -2.43
CA ILE A 106 0.04 -9.50 -2.95
C ILE A 106 1.02 -10.48 -3.58
N PHE A 107 1.01 -11.71 -3.09
CA PHE A 107 1.86 -12.79 -3.55
C PHE A 107 1.05 -13.92 -4.19
N TYR A 108 1.70 -14.66 -5.09
CA TYR A 108 1.19 -15.96 -5.49
C TYR A 108 1.17 -16.88 -4.25
N PRO A 109 0.12 -17.70 -4.03
CA PRO A 109 0.00 -18.52 -2.84
C PRO A 109 1.27 -19.32 -2.52
N THR A 110 1.61 -19.41 -1.24
CA THR A 110 2.86 -19.96 -0.68
C THR A 110 4.13 -19.16 -0.99
N GLY A 111 4.08 -18.20 -1.90
CA GLY A 111 5.20 -17.39 -2.29
C GLY A 111 5.46 -16.22 -1.36
N PHE A 112 6.74 -15.90 -1.12
CA PHE A 112 7.13 -14.79 -0.28
C PHE A 112 8.53 -14.30 -0.62
N ALA A 113 8.73 -12.98 -0.56
CA ALA A 113 10.03 -12.32 -0.69
C ALA A 113 10.17 -11.24 0.38
N HIS A 114 11.38 -11.07 0.89
CA HIS A 114 11.67 -10.14 1.99
C HIS A 114 11.83 -8.68 1.54
N ASP A 115 11.94 -8.42 0.23
CA ASP A 115 12.34 -7.14 -0.35
C ASP A 115 11.65 -5.93 0.31
N TYR A 116 10.33 -5.95 0.39
CA TYR A 116 9.54 -4.86 0.95
C TYR A 116 9.06 -5.11 2.37
N GLU A 117 9.03 -6.36 2.86
CA GLU A 117 8.73 -6.64 4.27
C GLU A 117 9.82 -6.06 5.17
N TRP A 118 11.10 -6.37 4.91
CA TRP A 118 12.21 -5.84 5.69
C TRP A 118 12.29 -4.32 5.61
N THR A 119 12.13 -3.77 4.42
CA THR A 119 12.21 -2.32 4.22
C THR A 119 11.07 -1.61 4.95
N SER A 120 9.82 -2.09 4.82
CA SER A 120 8.68 -1.53 5.53
C SER A 120 8.89 -1.59 7.04
N ARG A 121 9.30 -2.76 7.56
CA ARG A 121 9.52 -2.96 9.00
C ARG A 121 10.64 -2.09 9.55
N ALA A 122 11.74 -1.94 8.81
CA ALA A 122 12.84 -1.05 9.20
C ALA A 122 12.41 0.42 9.30
N LEU A 123 11.46 0.85 8.47
CA LEU A 123 10.88 2.20 8.50
C LEU A 123 9.74 2.36 9.51
N GLY A 124 9.35 1.30 10.23
CA GLY A 124 8.18 1.33 11.12
C GLY A 124 6.83 1.30 10.38
N ILE A 125 6.82 0.97 9.10
CA ILE A 125 5.61 0.79 8.28
C ILE A 125 5.15 -0.66 8.45
N LYS A 126 3.85 -0.86 8.72
CA LYS A 126 3.31 -2.23 8.83
C LYS A 126 3.27 -2.87 7.44
N HIS A 127 3.66 -4.13 7.34
CA HIS A 127 3.58 -4.91 6.11
C HIS A 127 2.62 -6.08 6.29
N TYR A 128 1.80 -6.33 5.27
CA TYR A 128 1.01 -7.54 5.14
C TYR A 128 1.38 -8.25 3.83
N ALA A 129 1.72 -9.54 3.94
CA ALA A 129 1.81 -10.44 2.81
C ALA A 129 0.43 -11.10 2.60
N ILE A 130 -0.13 -10.97 1.40
CA ILE A 130 -1.45 -11.52 1.04
C ILE A 130 -1.28 -12.75 0.17
N TRP A 131 -1.92 -13.85 0.58
CA TRP A 131 -2.16 -15.04 -0.23
C TRP A 131 -3.66 -15.20 -0.42
N ASN A 132 -4.16 -14.72 -1.56
CA ASN A 132 -5.58 -14.72 -1.92
C ASN A 132 -6.48 -14.07 -0.85
N ASP A 133 -7.09 -14.89 0.02
CA ASP A 133 -8.05 -14.55 1.08
C ASP A 133 -7.45 -14.67 2.49
N THR A 134 -6.13 -14.86 2.57
CA THR A 134 -5.38 -14.91 3.84
C THR A 134 -4.25 -13.89 3.84
N SER A 135 -3.83 -13.49 5.03
CA SER A 135 -2.73 -12.55 5.22
C SER A 135 -1.79 -12.99 6.33
N MET A 136 -0.52 -12.67 6.19
CA MET A 136 0.50 -12.84 7.22
C MET A 136 1.21 -11.51 7.45
N SER A 137 1.75 -11.32 8.64
CA SER A 137 2.60 -10.19 8.97
C SER A 137 3.61 -10.63 10.02
N TYR A 138 4.79 -10.01 10.07
CA TYR A 138 5.76 -10.29 11.12
C TYR A 138 5.10 -10.18 12.52
N PRO A 139 5.32 -11.14 13.44
CA PRO A 139 6.33 -12.22 13.41
C PRO A 139 5.82 -13.61 12.95
N ASP A 140 4.84 -13.70 12.04
CA ASP A 140 4.34 -15.00 11.54
C ASP A 140 5.48 -15.86 10.97
N SER A 141 5.56 -17.14 11.39
CA SER A 141 6.63 -18.06 11.02
C SER A 141 6.66 -18.40 9.52
N LYS A 142 5.53 -18.23 8.81
CA LYS A 142 5.46 -18.39 7.35
C LYS A 142 6.30 -17.35 6.60
N LEU A 143 6.65 -16.24 7.26
CA LEU A 143 7.48 -15.17 6.69
C LEU A 143 8.97 -15.33 7.00
N ILE A 144 9.41 -16.44 7.61
CA ILE A 144 10.83 -16.64 7.94
C ILE A 144 11.66 -16.83 6.66
N ASN A 145 11.21 -17.74 5.79
CA ASN A 145 11.94 -18.11 4.59
C ASN A 145 11.24 -17.57 3.35
N SER A 146 12.02 -17.01 2.42
CA SER A 146 11.50 -16.72 1.08
C SER A 146 11.13 -18.01 0.37
N ASN A 147 10.08 -17.94 -0.45
CA ASN A 147 9.64 -19.04 -1.28
C ASN A 147 9.18 -18.50 -2.64
N TYR A 148 9.63 -19.14 -3.72
CA TYR A 148 9.40 -18.70 -5.09
C TYR A 148 8.72 -19.83 -5.88
N PRO A 149 7.46 -20.15 -5.59
CA PRO A 149 6.75 -21.23 -6.25
C PRO A 149 6.59 -20.99 -7.76
N GLU A 150 6.26 -22.04 -8.50
CA GLU A 150 5.83 -21.88 -9.89
C GLU A 150 4.63 -20.91 -9.96
N GLY A 151 4.67 -19.96 -10.88
CA GLY A 151 3.66 -18.90 -10.98
C GLY A 151 3.96 -17.64 -10.15
N PHE A 152 4.97 -17.65 -9.26
CA PHE A 152 5.35 -16.47 -8.45
C PHE A 152 5.56 -15.21 -9.31
N GLN A 153 6.25 -15.36 -10.44
CA GLN A 153 6.53 -14.28 -11.39
C GLN A 153 5.48 -14.14 -12.51
N GLY A 154 4.34 -14.83 -12.37
CA GLY A 154 3.37 -15.07 -13.43
C GLY A 154 2.30 -14.00 -13.61
N THR A 155 1.37 -14.28 -14.52
CA THR A 155 0.24 -13.43 -14.91
C THR A 155 -1.07 -13.81 -14.22
N GLN A 156 -1.04 -14.74 -13.27
CA GLN A 156 -2.21 -15.40 -12.68
C GLN A 156 -2.12 -15.39 -11.15
N ILE A 157 -1.79 -14.23 -10.57
CA ILE A 157 -1.70 -14.08 -9.11
C ILE A 157 -3.12 -13.84 -8.58
N PRO A 158 -3.67 -14.74 -7.73
CA PRO A 158 -5.02 -14.58 -7.23
C PRO A 158 -5.10 -13.57 -6.08
N VAL A 159 -6.24 -12.91 -5.94
CA VAL A 159 -6.53 -12.05 -4.79
C VAL A 159 -8.03 -11.96 -4.50
N TYR A 160 -8.40 -12.11 -3.23
CA TYR A 160 -9.77 -11.84 -2.81
C TYR A 160 -9.89 -10.39 -2.30
N GLY A 161 -10.36 -9.50 -3.18
CA GLY A 161 -10.48 -8.05 -2.92
C GLY A 161 -11.08 -7.66 -1.56
N PRO A 162 -12.21 -8.26 -1.11
CA PRO A 162 -12.80 -7.97 0.19
C PRO A 162 -11.88 -8.23 1.38
N HIS A 163 -10.97 -9.21 1.30
CA HIS A 163 -10.00 -9.46 2.36
C HIS A 163 -8.99 -8.29 2.48
N VAL A 164 -8.48 -7.80 1.35
CA VAL A 164 -7.58 -6.63 1.31
C VAL A 164 -8.28 -5.39 1.88
N ALA A 165 -9.51 -5.12 1.46
CA ALA A 165 -10.29 -3.99 1.96
C ALA A 165 -10.51 -4.06 3.49
N LYS A 166 -10.81 -5.26 4.01
CA LYS A 166 -10.96 -5.50 5.45
C LYS A 166 -9.68 -5.15 6.23
N ILE A 167 -8.50 -5.58 5.75
CA ILE A 167 -7.21 -5.26 6.40
C ILE A 167 -6.98 -3.74 6.46
N ILE A 168 -7.28 -3.03 5.37
CA ILE A 168 -7.14 -1.56 5.32
C ILE A 168 -8.05 -0.91 6.37
N GLU A 169 -9.32 -1.33 6.42
CA GLU A 169 -10.29 -0.79 7.38
C GLU A 169 -9.89 -1.06 8.84
N GLU A 170 -9.51 -2.30 9.16
CA GLU A 170 -9.04 -2.68 10.51
C GLU A 170 -7.78 -1.92 10.92
N ARG A 171 -6.84 -1.71 10.00
CA ARG A 171 -5.62 -0.92 10.27
C ARG A 171 -5.91 0.55 10.48
N ALA A 172 -6.82 1.14 9.71
CA ALA A 172 -7.23 2.52 9.89
C ALA A 172 -7.91 2.73 11.27
N ASP A 173 -8.69 1.76 11.73
CA ASP A 173 -9.43 1.85 12.99
C ASP A 173 -8.58 1.44 14.22
N SER A 174 -7.37 0.91 14.03
CA SER A 174 -6.52 0.41 15.12
C SER A 174 -6.01 1.49 16.08
N GLN A 175 -6.06 2.76 15.68
CA GLN A 175 -5.56 3.90 16.47
C GLN A 175 -6.68 4.73 17.10
N ARG A 176 -7.94 4.29 16.99
CA ARG A 176 -9.12 4.98 17.53
C ARG A 176 -9.57 4.45 18.89
N ARG A 177 -8.72 3.69 19.58
CA ARG A 177 -9.01 3.07 20.88
C ARG A 177 -8.26 3.77 21.99
#